data_AF-A0A355E5D3-F1
#
_entry.id   AF-A0A355E5D3-F1
#
_cell.length_a   1.000
_cell.length_b   1.000
_cell.length_c   1.000
_cell.angle_alpha   90.00
_cell.angle_beta   90.00
_cell.angle_gamma   90.00
#
_symmetry.space_group_name_H-M   'P 1'
#
loop_
_entity.id
_entity.type
_entity.pdbx_description
1 polymer ?
#
loop_
_entity_poly.entity_id
_entity_poly.type
_entity_poly.pdbx_seq_one_letter_code
_entity_poly.pdbx_strand_id
1 'polypeptide(L)'
;MVLDRGAAQSREQRAVQLPGHLVAHPGIPQCSGFAHPGREEARGPGADAARVEQQQHHGRPPPDGGGFLEGAHRPPAGHGHQAGAQLQEEACGKRFLRRRCGRGPGSRPFLRPGQGRRTLLDRDVPGRARMGALLLLPARPPAALHLLPGRLAAARRLHTRPRPGQLRQRRRERHGLHHGERGSMKVAVVGATGLVGGVLLERLQARRFPVSELLPFSSGRTRAAVRFRGRRLNAPRPDPRRLAGADLVFMVSSDEVSERFARELAARGAWVIDDSSRFRLDPSVPLVIPEVNAAAVTRQTRLIAGPNCTLTGIAVGGYPLHRRGRVRALRIASYQAVSGAGREALLEFRAQSLQAAPALRAGGMLPELPAVRSRALPRAIACNVFPQVGSFDGRGESGEEVKVRHELRKIWGAPRLEVAVTAVRVPVVRGHSLAVWLTTERPIAPEAARALLRRAPGVRLWEGDRYPTPRDVAGTDPVHVGRIRRSGIGDRELALWVVSDNLLIGAALNSIRIAEMLVEKGWLRPRNP
;
A
#
# COMPACT_ATOMS: atom_id res chain seq x y z
N MET A 1 -0.64 30.65 -61.38
CA MET A 1 0.15 31.27 -62.48
C MET A 1 1.51 31.65 -61.90
N VAL A 2 2.65 31.16 -62.37
CA VAL A 2 2.95 30.12 -63.38
C VAL A 2 4.13 29.26 -62.85
N LEU A 3 4.26 28.03 -63.37
CA LEU A 3 5.36 27.07 -63.13
C LEU A 3 6.71 27.64 -63.68
N ASP A 4 7.91 27.16 -63.32
CA ASP A 4 8.42 25.82 -63.67
C ASP A 4 9.73 25.40 -62.94
N ARG A 5 10.23 24.21 -63.29
CA ARG A 5 11.43 23.45 -62.83
C ARG A 5 12.74 24.27 -62.77
N GLY A 6 13.80 23.88 -62.04
CA GLY A 6 14.08 22.68 -61.23
C GLY A 6 15.51 22.14 -61.50
N ALA A 7 16.26 21.77 -60.46
CA ALA A 7 17.52 21.02 -60.55
C ALA A 7 17.92 20.44 -59.18
N ALA A 8 18.56 19.27 -59.16
CA ALA A 8 19.12 18.66 -57.95
C ALA A 8 20.65 18.61 -58.05
N GLN A 9 21.36 18.85 -56.94
CA GLN A 9 22.65 18.22 -56.67
C GLN A 9 23.06 18.31 -55.19
N SER A 10 24.07 17.52 -54.84
CA SER A 10 24.38 16.96 -53.51
C SER A 10 25.47 17.70 -52.71
N ARG A 11 25.74 17.19 -51.48
CA ARG A 11 26.81 17.53 -50.51
C ARG A 11 26.42 18.64 -49.52
N GLU A 12 26.83 18.64 -48.25
CA GLU A 12 27.76 17.76 -47.53
C GLU A 12 27.39 17.73 -46.02
N GLN A 13 27.47 16.56 -45.36
CA GLN A 13 27.30 16.47 -43.90
C GLN A 13 28.68 16.57 -43.23
N ARG A 14 28.95 17.67 -42.50
CA ARG A 14 30.14 17.78 -41.67
C ARG A 14 29.96 17.06 -40.34
N ALA A 15 30.69 15.96 -40.16
CA ALA A 15 30.87 15.32 -38.86
C ALA A 15 31.80 16.16 -37.97
N VAL A 16 31.47 16.26 -36.68
CA VAL A 16 32.33 16.90 -35.67
C VAL A 16 33.23 15.83 -35.05
N GLN A 17 34.54 15.96 -35.25
CA GLN A 17 35.54 15.14 -34.57
C GLN A 17 35.78 15.68 -33.15
N LEU A 18 35.94 14.77 -32.18
CA LEU A 18 36.45 15.07 -30.84
C LEU A 18 37.90 14.55 -30.74
N PRO A 19 38.85 15.28 -30.12
CA PRO A 19 40.22 14.81 -29.98
C PRO A 19 40.34 13.74 -28.89
N GLY A 20 41.13 12.70 -29.17
CA GLY A 20 41.50 11.70 -28.17
C GLY A 20 42.73 12.14 -27.37
N HIS A 21 42.78 11.76 -26.09
CA HIS A 21 44.01 11.75 -25.29
C HIS A 21 44.20 10.36 -24.67
N LEU A 22 45.31 9.71 -25.00
CA LEU A 22 45.79 8.54 -24.25
C LEU A 22 46.44 9.02 -22.95
N VAL A 23 46.11 8.34 -21.85
CA VAL A 23 46.98 8.24 -20.66
C VAL A 23 46.93 6.78 -20.21
N ALA A 24 48.09 6.15 -20.07
CA ALA A 24 48.23 4.79 -19.56
C ALA A 24 48.82 4.81 -18.14
N HIS A 25 48.40 3.90 -17.27
CA HIS A 25 49.18 3.32 -16.16
C HIS A 25 48.40 2.14 -15.50
N PRO A 26 49.02 1.27 -14.68
CA PRO A 26 48.85 -0.18 -14.85
C PRO A 26 48.24 -0.94 -13.65
N GLY A 27 47.97 -2.24 -13.88
CA GLY A 27 48.22 -3.29 -12.89
C GLY A 27 47.03 -3.84 -12.10
N ILE A 28 46.50 -4.98 -12.54
CA ILE A 28 45.79 -5.97 -11.70
C ILE A 28 46.25 -7.37 -12.14
N PRO A 29 46.67 -8.28 -11.23
CA PRO A 29 47.29 -9.55 -11.60
C PRO A 29 46.27 -10.63 -12.00
N GLN A 30 46.70 -11.52 -12.91
CA GLN A 30 46.00 -12.77 -13.22
C GLN A 30 46.61 -13.93 -12.41
N CYS A 31 45.76 -14.77 -11.83
CA CYS A 31 46.17 -16.10 -11.36
C CYS A 31 45.60 -17.17 -12.29
N SER A 32 46.47 -18.05 -12.76
CA SER A 32 46.21 -19.17 -13.66
C SER A 32 45.68 -20.41 -12.91
N GLY A 33 44.98 -21.32 -13.61
CA GLY A 33 44.48 -22.56 -13.01
C GLY A 33 43.82 -23.57 -13.95
N PHE A 34 44.65 -24.35 -14.66
CA PHE A 34 44.39 -25.72 -15.17
C PHE A 34 43.38 -26.01 -16.30
N ALA A 35 43.97 -26.19 -17.50
CA ALA A 35 44.04 -27.43 -18.29
C ALA A 35 42.77 -28.07 -18.94
N HIS A 36 42.83 -28.15 -20.27
CA HIS A 36 42.14 -29.15 -21.13
C HIS A 36 42.98 -30.44 -21.23
N PRO A 37 42.35 -31.57 -21.62
CA PRO A 37 42.34 -32.02 -23.03
C PRO A 37 40.90 -32.22 -23.53
N GLY A 38 40.59 -32.59 -24.77
CA GLY A 38 41.36 -32.80 -26.01
C GLY A 38 40.35 -33.11 -27.13
N ARG A 39 40.64 -32.79 -28.39
CA ARG A 39 39.72 -33.10 -29.51
C ARG A 39 39.95 -34.52 -30.03
N GLU A 40 38.87 -35.18 -30.44
CA GLU A 40 38.91 -36.12 -31.56
C GLU A 40 37.60 -36.06 -32.35
N GLU A 41 37.67 -36.33 -33.65
CA GLU A 41 36.57 -36.13 -34.61
C GLU A 41 35.96 -37.47 -35.06
N ALA A 42 34.77 -37.35 -35.68
CA ALA A 42 34.35 -38.07 -36.89
C ALA A 42 33.31 -39.22 -36.78
N ARG A 43 32.32 -39.10 -37.69
CA ARG A 43 31.55 -40.15 -38.40
C ARG A 43 30.46 -40.95 -37.67
N GLY A 44 29.22 -40.65 -38.08
CA GLY A 44 28.40 -41.65 -38.81
C GLY A 44 27.31 -42.39 -38.01
N PRO A 45 26.10 -42.59 -38.58
CA PRO A 45 24.97 -43.20 -37.87
C PRO A 45 24.85 -44.73 -38.10
N GLY A 46 24.25 -45.43 -37.14
CA GLY A 46 23.88 -46.84 -37.20
C GLY A 46 22.70 -47.14 -36.26
N ALA A 47 21.90 -48.15 -36.58
CA ALA A 47 20.56 -48.37 -36.01
C ALA A 47 20.50 -49.47 -34.93
N ASP A 48 19.26 -49.75 -34.49
CA ASP A 48 18.78 -50.92 -33.71
C ASP A 48 19.15 -51.04 -32.22
N ALA A 49 18.45 -51.83 -31.38
CA ALA A 49 16.98 -52.05 -31.21
C ALA A 49 16.75 -53.05 -30.06
N ALA A 50 16.10 -52.63 -28.95
CA ALA A 50 15.42 -53.49 -27.96
C ALA A 50 14.64 -52.57 -26.99
N ARG A 51 13.30 -52.54 -26.89
CA ARG A 51 12.32 -53.58 -26.48
C ARG A 51 12.60 -54.22 -25.10
N VAL A 52 11.86 -53.75 -24.09
CA VAL A 52 11.27 -54.57 -23.01
C VAL A 52 9.80 -54.11 -22.83
N GLU A 53 8.94 -55.04 -22.44
CA GLU A 53 7.46 -55.00 -22.53
C GLU A 53 6.77 -54.15 -21.44
N GLN A 54 5.69 -53.44 -21.80
CA GLN A 54 4.29 -53.73 -21.47
C GLN A 54 3.96 -54.12 -20.01
N GLN A 55 3.04 -53.37 -19.40
CA GLN A 55 1.69 -53.89 -19.13
C GLN A 55 0.68 -52.73 -18.93
N GLN A 56 -0.52 -52.89 -19.47
CA GLN A 56 -1.69 -52.04 -19.23
C GLN A 56 -2.79 -52.90 -18.61
N HIS A 57 -3.63 -52.32 -17.74
CA HIS A 57 -4.95 -52.88 -17.49
C HIS A 57 -6.02 -51.78 -17.42
N HIS A 58 -7.09 -51.98 -18.17
CA HIS A 58 -8.32 -51.19 -18.14
C HIS A 58 -9.34 -51.76 -17.14
N GLY A 59 -10.24 -50.91 -16.65
CA GLY A 59 -11.46 -51.33 -15.96
C GLY A 59 -12.40 -50.14 -15.69
N ARG A 60 -13.67 -50.23 -16.14
CA ARG A 60 -14.78 -49.31 -15.81
C ARG A 60 -16.03 -50.13 -15.44
N PRO A 61 -17.02 -49.54 -14.72
CA PRO A 61 -18.04 -50.26 -13.93
C PRO A 61 -19.32 -50.60 -14.72
N PRO A 62 -20.30 -51.32 -14.10
CA PRO A 62 -21.66 -50.77 -13.93
C PRO A 62 -22.32 -51.16 -12.54
N PRO A 63 -23.66 -51.28 -12.30
CA PRO A 63 -24.37 -50.23 -11.53
C PRO A 63 -25.47 -50.68 -10.48
N ASP A 64 -26.18 -49.68 -9.94
CA ASP A 64 -27.59 -49.63 -9.43
C ASP A 64 -28.07 -50.11 -8.03
N GLY A 65 -28.95 -49.27 -7.43
CA GLY A 65 -29.90 -49.53 -6.30
C GLY A 65 -29.33 -49.43 -4.86
N GLY A 66 -29.99 -48.89 -3.83
CA GLY A 66 -31.25 -48.12 -3.67
C GLY A 66 -31.80 -48.23 -2.22
N GLY A 67 -32.42 -47.17 -1.64
CA GLY A 67 -33.36 -47.30 -0.50
C GLY A 67 -33.00 -46.75 0.92
N PHE A 68 -33.66 -45.63 1.28
CA PHE A 68 -34.35 -45.28 2.56
C PHE A 68 -33.83 -45.60 4.01
N LEU A 69 -33.88 -44.52 4.82
CA LEU A 69 -34.33 -44.36 6.24
C LEU A 69 -33.40 -44.47 7.48
N GLU A 70 -33.53 -43.40 8.28
CA GLU A 70 -33.63 -43.22 9.75
C GLU A 70 -32.98 -44.19 10.75
N GLY A 71 -32.40 -43.61 11.81
CA GLY A 71 -31.98 -44.32 13.01
C GLY A 71 -31.06 -43.50 13.92
N ALA A 72 -31.63 -42.62 14.76
CA ALA A 72 -30.85 -41.95 15.80
C ALA A 72 -30.61 -42.89 16.98
N HIS A 73 -29.38 -42.96 17.52
CA HIS A 73 -29.16 -43.17 18.97
C HIS A 73 -27.71 -42.84 19.39
N ARG A 74 -27.60 -42.28 20.61
CA ARG A 74 -26.40 -42.08 21.44
C ARG A 74 -26.81 -42.52 22.87
N PRO A 75 -25.86 -42.74 23.79
CA PRO A 75 -24.57 -43.42 23.72
C PRO A 75 -24.56 -44.61 24.72
N PRO A 76 -23.41 -45.14 25.17
CA PRO A 76 -22.94 -44.70 26.51
C PRO A 76 -21.41 -44.54 26.62
N ALA A 77 -20.94 -44.15 27.81
CA ALA A 77 -19.54 -43.90 28.14
C ALA A 77 -18.84 -45.11 28.76
N GLY A 78 -17.50 -45.15 28.68
CA GLY A 78 -16.63 -46.12 29.35
C GLY A 78 -15.16 -45.66 29.28
N HIS A 79 -14.38 -45.88 30.35
CA HIS A 79 -13.03 -45.33 30.52
C HIS A 79 -11.90 -46.31 30.16
N GLY A 80 -10.73 -45.76 29.80
CA GLY A 80 -9.47 -46.14 30.46
C GLY A 80 -8.33 -46.72 29.61
N HIS A 81 -7.21 -45.98 29.56
CA HIS A 81 -5.81 -46.47 29.44
C HIS A 81 -5.39 -47.23 28.14
N GLN A 82 -4.12 -47.22 27.69
CA GLN A 82 -2.95 -46.33 27.88
C GLN A 82 -1.96 -46.54 26.69
N ALA A 83 -0.82 -45.83 26.71
CA ALA A 83 0.28 -45.86 25.73
C ALA A 83 0.00 -45.22 24.35
N GLY A 84 0.92 -44.47 23.74
CA GLY A 84 2.21 -43.99 24.26
C GLY A 84 3.27 -43.78 23.16
N ALA A 85 3.46 -42.55 22.71
CA ALA A 85 4.68 -42.09 22.02
C ALA A 85 4.78 -40.56 22.09
N GLN A 86 5.98 -40.04 22.34
CA GLN A 86 6.23 -38.61 22.57
C GLN A 86 6.62 -37.88 21.28
N LEU A 87 6.34 -36.58 21.20
CA LEU A 87 7.33 -35.55 20.82
C LEU A 87 7.00 -34.25 21.58
N GLN A 88 8.02 -33.51 21.98
CA GLN A 88 7.91 -32.39 22.94
C GLN A 88 7.76 -31.03 22.23
N GLU A 89 6.90 -30.16 22.78
CA GLU A 89 6.97 -28.70 22.58
C GLU A 89 7.12 -28.02 23.95
N GLU A 90 8.14 -27.15 24.09
CA GLU A 90 8.36 -26.38 25.31
C GLU A 90 7.59 -25.06 25.32
N ALA A 91 6.75 -24.84 26.33
CA ALA A 91 6.04 -23.59 26.56
C ALA A 91 6.46 -22.93 27.89
N CYS A 92 7.30 -21.89 27.83
CA CYS A 92 7.72 -21.16 29.03
C CYS A 92 6.75 -20.02 29.39
N GLY A 93 5.84 -20.28 30.34
CA GLY A 93 5.00 -19.25 30.96
C GLY A 93 5.63 -18.66 32.24
N LYS A 94 5.57 -17.34 32.44
CA LYS A 94 5.95 -16.68 33.70
C LYS A 94 4.78 -15.95 34.35
N ARG A 95 4.27 -16.50 35.45
CA ARG A 95 3.40 -15.80 36.41
C ARG A 95 4.25 -14.87 37.28
N PHE A 96 3.73 -13.70 37.64
CA PHE A 96 4.30 -12.87 38.71
C PHE A 96 3.24 -12.59 39.78
N LEU A 97 3.56 -12.94 41.03
CA LEU A 97 2.72 -12.69 42.20
C LEU A 97 3.09 -11.34 42.87
N ARG A 98 2.09 -10.74 43.52
CA ARG A 98 2.22 -9.49 44.29
C ARG A 98 2.93 -9.73 45.63
N ARG A 99 3.61 -8.70 46.16
CA ARG A 99 3.54 -8.28 47.58
C ARG A 99 3.94 -6.80 47.74
N ARG A 100 3.76 -6.25 48.95
CA ARG A 100 3.49 -4.82 49.24
C ARG A 100 4.20 -4.40 50.54
N CYS A 101 4.58 -3.12 50.68
CA CYS A 101 5.04 -2.44 51.93
C CYS A 101 6.39 -2.96 52.53
N GLY A 102 7.13 -2.24 53.38
CA GLY A 102 7.08 -0.82 53.81
C GLY A 102 7.72 -0.56 55.20
N ARG A 103 8.55 0.51 55.32
CA ARG A 103 9.18 1.10 56.55
C ARG A 103 10.37 0.33 57.21
N GLY A 104 11.22 1.08 57.95
CA GLY A 104 12.55 0.69 58.53
C GLY A 104 12.49 0.20 60.00
N PRO A 105 13.53 0.38 60.88
CA PRO A 105 14.56 1.45 60.93
C PRO A 105 16.04 1.03 61.26
N GLY A 106 16.96 2.02 61.30
CA GLY A 106 18.15 2.14 62.22
C GLY A 106 19.37 1.22 61.98
N SER A 107 20.64 1.65 62.04
CA SER A 107 21.30 2.72 62.84
C SER A 107 22.55 3.35 62.13
N ARG A 108 23.25 4.28 62.81
CA ARG A 108 24.37 5.17 62.37
C ARG A 108 25.73 4.71 62.99
N PRO A 109 26.93 5.31 62.72
CA PRO A 109 27.29 6.70 62.30
C PRO A 109 28.34 6.75 61.13
N PHE A 110 29.21 7.75 60.84
CA PHE A 110 29.61 9.04 61.44
C PHE A 110 30.22 10.02 60.37
N LEU A 111 30.69 11.20 60.82
CA LEU A 111 31.62 12.19 60.18
C LEU A 111 31.26 13.05 58.92
N ARG A 112 31.75 14.29 58.98
CA ARG A 112 31.77 15.47 58.07
C ARG A 112 33.25 15.87 57.84
N PRO A 113 33.67 16.93 57.07
CA PRO A 113 32.96 18.04 56.40
C PRO A 113 33.19 18.03 54.85
N GLY A 114 33.33 19.10 54.04
CA GLY A 114 33.44 20.56 54.26
C GLY A 114 33.39 21.40 52.95
N GLN A 115 34.08 22.56 52.90
CA GLN A 115 34.20 23.47 51.74
C GLN A 115 35.66 23.88 51.48
N GLY A 116 36.02 24.27 50.26
CA GLY A 116 37.30 24.95 49.95
C GLY A 116 37.46 25.41 48.50
N ARG A 117 37.86 26.68 48.28
CA ARG A 117 38.27 27.26 46.98
C ARG A 117 39.81 27.35 46.93
N ARG A 118 40.45 27.17 45.76
CA ARG A 118 41.30 28.19 45.05
C ARG A 118 42.18 27.58 43.91
N THR A 119 42.80 28.51 43.18
CA THR A 119 43.46 28.49 41.86
C THR A 119 45.00 28.32 41.89
N LEU A 120 45.64 28.38 40.70
CA LEU A 120 47.10 28.47 40.34
C LEU A 120 47.68 27.13 39.82
N LEU A 121 48.55 26.99 38.80
CA LEU A 121 49.28 27.86 37.80
C LEU A 121 49.40 27.02 36.49
N ASP A 122 49.22 27.54 35.26
CA ASP A 122 50.11 28.35 34.38
C ASP A 122 51.18 27.56 33.57
N ARG A 123 51.25 27.85 32.25
CA ARG A 123 52.31 27.56 31.22
C ARG A 123 51.82 27.74 29.76
N ASP A 124 52.00 28.96 29.22
CA ASP A 124 52.84 29.31 28.04
C ASP A 124 53.25 28.22 27.00
N VAL A 125 53.36 28.40 25.66
CA VAL A 125 53.07 29.44 24.63
C VAL A 125 52.94 28.72 23.23
N PRO A 126 53.12 29.30 22.00
CA PRO A 126 52.43 30.39 21.28
C PRO A 126 51.79 29.93 19.92
N GLY A 127 51.00 30.80 19.26
CA GLY A 127 50.65 30.62 17.84
C GLY A 127 49.61 31.61 17.27
N ARG A 128 50.05 32.71 16.64
CA ARG A 128 49.16 33.72 16.03
C ARG A 128 48.81 33.40 14.57
N ALA A 129 47.55 33.59 14.19
CA ALA A 129 47.17 34.10 12.86
C ALA A 129 45.89 34.95 12.98
N ARG A 130 45.89 36.13 12.35
CA ARG A 130 44.74 37.07 12.33
C ARG A 130 43.91 36.83 11.07
N MET A 131 42.59 36.93 11.14
CA MET A 131 41.77 37.42 10.03
C MET A 131 40.53 38.15 10.55
N GLY A 132 40.15 39.23 9.85
CA GLY A 132 39.31 40.29 10.39
C GLY A 132 37.81 39.98 10.48
N ALA A 133 37.14 40.64 11.41
CA ALA A 133 35.68 40.67 11.47
C ALA A 133 35.13 41.60 10.38
N LEU A 134 34.24 41.07 9.53
CA LEU A 134 33.41 41.86 8.62
C LEU A 134 31.96 41.80 9.11
N LEU A 135 31.40 42.93 9.54
CA LEU A 135 29.98 43.00 9.89
C LEU A 135 29.11 42.83 8.64
N LEU A 136 28.10 41.95 8.72
CA LEU A 136 27.02 41.86 7.74
C LEU A 136 25.69 42.22 8.39
N LEU A 137 25.11 43.33 7.92
CA LEU A 137 23.76 43.79 8.27
C LEU A 137 22.71 42.94 7.51
N PRO A 138 21.49 42.76 8.07
CA PRO A 138 20.43 42.00 7.40
C PRO A 138 19.77 42.80 6.28
N ALA A 139 19.55 42.15 5.13
CA ALA A 139 18.88 42.74 3.98
C ALA A 139 17.36 42.89 4.18
N ARG A 140 16.79 44.01 3.71
CA ARG A 140 15.34 44.26 3.62
C ARG A 140 14.74 43.64 2.35
N PRO A 141 13.45 43.25 2.35
CA PRO A 141 12.75 42.82 1.13
C PRO A 141 12.31 44.04 0.27
N PRO A 142 12.25 43.91 -1.07
CA PRO A 142 11.66 44.94 -1.93
C PRO A 142 10.12 44.90 -1.89
N ALA A 143 9.51 46.07 -2.06
CA ALA A 143 8.06 46.28 -2.00
C ALA A 143 7.35 46.01 -3.34
N ALA A 144 6.02 46.01 -3.31
CA ALA A 144 5.16 45.79 -4.47
C ALA A 144 5.21 46.92 -5.50
N LEU A 145 4.97 46.60 -6.77
CA LEU A 145 4.57 47.56 -7.81
C LEU A 145 3.10 47.35 -8.22
N HIS A 146 2.38 48.45 -8.40
CA HIS A 146 0.98 48.45 -8.79
C HIS A 146 0.77 48.27 -10.31
N LEU A 147 -0.39 47.72 -10.66
CA LEU A 147 -0.96 47.66 -12.01
C LEU A 147 -1.38 49.04 -12.53
N LEU A 148 -1.40 49.23 -13.86
CA LEU A 148 -2.48 49.84 -14.67
C LEU A 148 -2.26 49.46 -16.18
N PRO A 149 -3.24 49.62 -17.10
CA PRO A 149 -3.43 48.61 -18.17
C PRO A 149 -3.22 49.08 -19.62
N GLY A 150 -2.84 48.13 -20.50
CA GLY A 150 -2.70 48.28 -21.96
C GLY A 150 -3.84 47.62 -22.76
N ARG A 151 -4.34 48.33 -23.77
CA ARG A 151 -5.61 48.11 -24.51
C ARG A 151 -5.82 46.76 -25.23
N LEU A 152 -7.10 46.40 -25.27
CA LEU A 152 -7.76 45.39 -26.11
C LEU A 152 -7.44 45.49 -27.62
N ALA A 153 -7.38 44.33 -28.28
CA ALA A 153 -7.75 44.15 -29.68
C ALA A 153 -8.94 43.17 -29.77
N ALA A 154 -9.91 43.44 -30.65
CA ALA A 154 -11.22 42.81 -30.61
C ALA A 154 -11.43 41.74 -31.70
N ALA A 155 -12.06 40.62 -31.33
CA ALA A 155 -12.63 39.65 -32.26
C ALA A 155 -14.14 39.47 -31.99
N ARG A 156 -14.97 40.20 -32.75
CA ARG A 156 -16.40 39.92 -32.99
C ARG A 156 -16.48 38.97 -34.20
N ARG A 157 -17.43 38.07 -34.41
CA ARG A 157 -18.58 37.46 -33.69
C ARG A 157 -18.71 36.05 -34.34
N LEU A 158 -19.39 35.06 -33.78
CA LEU A 158 -20.84 34.87 -33.92
C LEU A 158 -21.30 33.73 -32.99
N HIS A 159 -22.33 33.99 -32.18
CA HIS A 159 -23.07 32.97 -31.47
C HIS A 159 -24.55 33.11 -31.83
N THR A 160 -25.09 32.10 -32.50
CA THR A 160 -26.52 31.94 -32.74
C THR A 160 -27.22 31.62 -31.41
N ARG A 161 -28.18 32.46 -30.99
CA ARG A 161 -29.01 32.21 -29.81
C ARG A 161 -29.95 31.01 -30.06
N PRO A 162 -30.02 30.00 -29.17
CA PRO A 162 -31.09 29.01 -29.20
C PRO A 162 -32.41 29.62 -28.69
N ARG A 163 -33.54 29.18 -29.25
CA ARG A 163 -34.89 29.67 -28.91
C ARG A 163 -35.32 29.23 -27.50
N PRO A 164 -36.10 30.05 -26.75
CA PRO A 164 -36.58 29.68 -25.43
C PRO A 164 -37.70 28.62 -25.54
N GLY A 165 -37.43 27.39 -25.10
CA GLY A 165 -38.42 26.31 -25.05
C GLY A 165 -37.88 24.97 -24.55
N GLN A 166 -36.66 24.59 -24.92
CA GLN A 166 -36.10 23.25 -24.62
C GLN A 166 -35.19 23.19 -23.36
N LEU A 167 -35.13 24.25 -22.56
CA LEU A 167 -34.29 24.32 -21.35
C LEU A 167 -34.92 23.72 -20.08
N ARG A 168 -36.20 23.30 -20.12
CA ARG A 168 -36.88 22.67 -18.96
C ARG A 168 -36.69 21.16 -18.83
N GLN A 169 -36.30 20.44 -19.89
CA GLN A 169 -36.21 18.97 -19.86
C GLN A 169 -34.77 18.47 -19.60
N ARG A 170 -33.75 19.06 -20.24
CA ARG A 170 -32.33 18.67 -20.04
C ARG A 170 -31.72 19.08 -18.69
N ARG A 171 -32.46 19.80 -17.83
CA ARG A 171 -32.01 20.17 -16.47
C ARG A 171 -32.44 19.19 -15.38
N ARG A 172 -33.27 18.19 -15.69
CA ARG A 172 -33.76 17.18 -14.71
C ARG A 172 -32.91 15.90 -14.64
N GLU A 173 -32.02 15.65 -15.60
CA GLU A 173 -31.29 14.36 -15.72
C GLU A 173 -29.83 14.38 -15.24
N ARG A 174 -29.37 15.46 -14.60
CA ARG A 174 -28.01 15.54 -14.00
C ARG A 174 -27.97 15.93 -12.52
N HIS A 175 -29.12 16.13 -11.89
CA HIS A 175 -29.25 16.39 -10.45
C HIS A 175 -30.27 15.42 -9.84
N GLY A 176 -29.88 14.14 -9.81
CA GLY A 176 -30.64 13.01 -9.26
C GLY A 176 -30.23 12.59 -7.84
N LEU A 177 -29.51 13.43 -7.09
CA LEU A 177 -29.47 13.32 -5.63
C LEU A 177 -30.55 14.25 -5.09
N HIS A 178 -31.75 13.70 -4.90
CA HIS A 178 -32.87 14.43 -4.32
C HIS A 178 -32.46 15.06 -2.98
N HIS A 179 -32.70 16.36 -2.81
CA HIS A 179 -32.89 16.96 -1.49
C HIS A 179 -34.27 16.58 -0.93
N GLY A 180 -34.59 15.29 -0.98
CA GLY A 180 -35.58 14.68 -0.11
C GLY A 180 -35.02 14.60 1.30
N GLU A 181 -35.92 14.43 2.26
CA GLU A 181 -35.66 14.35 3.70
C GLU A 181 -34.38 13.56 4.00
N ARG A 182 -33.45 14.17 4.75
CA ARG A 182 -32.19 13.52 5.11
C ARG A 182 -32.47 12.45 6.14
N GLY A 183 -32.78 11.25 5.68
CA GLY A 183 -32.81 10.08 6.56
C GLY A 183 -31.51 9.99 7.35
N SER A 184 -31.64 9.51 8.59
CA SER A 184 -30.55 9.31 9.51
C SER A 184 -29.71 8.10 9.14
N MET A 185 -28.39 8.25 9.11
CA MET A 185 -27.45 7.14 9.03
C MET A 185 -26.46 7.28 10.18
N LYS A 186 -26.48 6.29 11.09
CA LYS A 186 -25.57 6.18 12.22
C LYS A 186 -24.32 5.44 11.76
N VAL A 187 -23.22 6.17 11.65
CA VAL A 187 -21.94 5.62 11.18
C VAL A 187 -20.97 5.50 12.34
N ALA A 188 -20.53 4.28 12.64
CA ALA A 188 -19.46 4.02 13.59
C ALA A 188 -18.10 3.92 12.90
N VAL A 189 -17.05 4.41 13.56
CA VAL A 189 -15.66 4.27 13.10
C VAL A 189 -14.81 3.75 14.24
N VAL A 190 -14.44 2.47 14.18
CA VAL A 190 -13.55 1.83 15.16
C VAL A 190 -12.12 1.97 14.70
N GLY A 191 -11.29 2.66 15.50
CA GLY A 191 -9.96 3.12 15.08
C GLY A 191 -9.95 4.57 14.59
N ALA A 192 -10.99 5.37 14.88
CA ALA A 192 -11.18 6.75 14.42
C ALA A 192 -10.00 7.71 14.71
N THR A 193 -9.18 7.40 15.72
CA THR A 193 -8.02 8.19 16.14
C THR A 193 -6.70 7.71 15.53
N GLY A 194 -6.72 6.60 14.78
CA GLY A 194 -5.60 6.09 14.02
C GLY A 194 -5.36 6.88 12.73
N LEU A 195 -4.28 6.56 12.03
CA LEU A 195 -3.89 7.26 10.80
C LEU A 195 -4.93 7.09 9.68
N VAL A 196 -5.40 5.86 9.46
CA VAL A 196 -6.47 5.54 8.49
C VAL A 196 -7.80 6.14 8.94
N GLY A 197 -8.16 6.00 10.23
CA GLY A 197 -9.40 6.56 10.79
C GLY A 197 -9.51 8.08 10.63
N GLY A 198 -8.43 8.83 10.84
CA GLY A 198 -8.40 10.28 10.61
C GLY A 198 -8.65 10.64 9.14
N VAL A 199 -8.00 9.93 8.20
CA VAL A 199 -8.19 10.12 6.75
C VAL A 199 -9.61 9.72 6.32
N LEU A 200 -10.18 8.67 6.91
CA LEU A 200 -11.56 8.23 6.67
C LEU A 200 -12.56 9.32 7.10
N LEU A 201 -12.40 9.91 8.28
CA LEU A 201 -13.25 11.02 8.75
C LEU A 201 -13.15 12.25 7.84
N GLU A 202 -11.93 12.62 7.43
CA GLU A 202 -11.69 13.71 6.47
C GLU A 202 -12.42 13.44 5.14
N ARG A 203 -12.31 12.21 4.60
CA ARG A 203 -12.88 11.86 3.29
C ARG A 203 -14.41 11.69 3.34
N LEU A 204 -14.99 11.18 4.44
CA LEU A 204 -16.44 11.21 4.67
C LEU A 204 -16.99 12.65 4.62
N GLN A 205 -16.25 13.63 5.15
CA GLN A 205 -16.63 15.04 5.04
C GLN A 205 -16.45 15.58 3.62
N ALA A 206 -15.29 15.39 3.00
CA ALA A 206 -14.97 15.92 1.68
C ALA A 206 -15.93 15.40 0.59
N ARG A 207 -16.30 14.11 0.68
CA ARG A 207 -17.24 13.44 -0.25
C ARG A 207 -18.72 13.66 0.12
N ARG A 208 -19.00 14.41 1.19
CA ARG A 208 -20.35 14.70 1.70
C ARG A 208 -21.19 13.44 1.99
N PHE A 209 -20.54 12.35 2.43
CA PHE A 209 -21.22 11.09 2.74
C PHE A 209 -22.35 11.32 3.79
N PRO A 210 -23.53 10.67 3.67
CA PRO A 210 -24.76 11.04 4.39
C PRO A 210 -24.78 10.60 5.88
N VAL A 211 -23.68 10.82 6.62
CA VAL A 211 -23.64 10.64 8.08
C VAL A 211 -24.59 11.64 8.76
N SER A 212 -25.55 11.17 9.55
CA SER A 212 -26.34 12.01 10.46
C SER A 212 -25.75 12.03 11.88
N GLU A 213 -25.32 10.85 12.36
CA GLU A 213 -24.67 10.64 13.65
C GLU A 213 -23.36 9.89 13.44
N LEU A 214 -22.26 10.41 13.99
CA LEU A 214 -20.96 9.74 13.97
C LEU A 214 -20.67 9.18 15.37
N LEU A 215 -20.36 7.89 15.43
CA LEU A 215 -19.94 7.17 16.63
C LEU A 215 -18.45 6.79 16.52
N PRO A 216 -17.52 7.70 16.86
CA PRO A 216 -16.09 7.41 16.78
C PRO A 216 -15.63 6.58 18.00
N PHE A 217 -14.78 5.59 17.77
CA PHE A 217 -14.15 4.78 18.83
C PHE A 217 -12.64 4.71 18.63
N SER A 218 -11.91 4.78 19.75
CA SER A 218 -10.46 4.58 19.79
C SER A 218 -10.15 3.19 20.32
N SER A 219 -9.42 2.38 19.55
CA SER A 219 -8.84 1.11 20.04
C SER A 219 -7.70 1.32 21.06
N GLY A 220 -7.32 2.57 21.32
CA GLY A 220 -6.22 2.95 22.22
C GLY A 220 -6.56 2.91 23.72
N ARG A 221 -5.52 3.15 24.54
CA ARG A 221 -5.62 3.04 26.00
C ARG A 221 -6.16 4.29 26.71
N THR A 222 -6.12 5.47 26.10
CA THR A 222 -6.36 6.79 26.72
C THR A 222 -7.67 7.47 26.30
N ARG A 223 -8.09 8.51 27.05
CA ARG A 223 -9.17 9.45 26.65
C ARG A 223 -8.79 10.11 25.33
N ALA A 224 -9.48 9.77 24.25
CA ALA A 224 -9.23 10.31 22.93
C ALA A 224 -10.47 11.05 22.39
N ALA A 225 -10.25 11.95 21.43
CA ALA A 225 -11.30 12.71 20.77
C ALA A 225 -10.92 12.98 19.31
N VAL A 226 -11.92 13.08 18.45
CA VAL A 226 -11.77 13.45 17.03
C VAL A 226 -12.53 14.74 16.73
N ARG A 227 -12.23 15.38 15.60
CA ARG A 227 -13.07 16.45 15.04
C ARG A 227 -13.83 15.90 13.84
N PHE A 228 -15.12 16.19 13.75
CA PHE A 228 -15.95 15.88 12.59
C PHE A 228 -16.96 17.00 12.36
N ARG A 229 -16.99 17.56 11.14
CA ARG A 229 -17.85 18.71 10.76
C ARG A 229 -17.82 19.85 11.79
N GLY A 230 -16.62 20.26 12.20
CA GLY A 230 -16.38 21.32 13.19
C GLY A 230 -16.60 20.92 14.66
N ARG A 231 -17.35 19.85 14.95
CA ARG A 231 -17.63 19.38 16.31
C ARG A 231 -16.49 18.51 16.84
N ARG A 232 -16.15 18.66 18.13
CA ARG A 232 -15.27 17.74 18.86
C ARG A 232 -16.12 16.60 19.43
N LEU A 233 -15.74 15.36 19.17
CA LEU A 233 -16.44 14.16 19.60
C LEU A 233 -15.50 13.28 20.42
N ASN A 234 -15.96 12.78 21.57
CA ASN A 234 -15.21 11.83 22.39
C ASN A 234 -15.16 10.48 21.69
N ALA A 235 -13.98 9.86 21.62
CA ALA A 235 -13.74 8.55 21.03
C ALA A 235 -13.37 7.54 22.12
N PRO A 236 -14.36 6.96 22.84
CA PRO A 236 -14.11 5.94 23.87
C PRO A 236 -13.62 4.62 23.25
N ARG A 237 -13.29 3.64 24.09
CA ARG A 237 -13.03 2.27 23.63
C ARG A 237 -14.29 1.65 22.99
N PRO A 238 -14.14 0.74 22.01
CA PRO A 238 -15.25 0.00 21.43
C PRO A 238 -16.11 -0.69 22.49
N ASP A 239 -17.42 -0.52 22.40
CA ASP A 239 -18.44 -1.08 23.29
C ASP A 239 -19.55 -1.67 22.41
N PRO A 240 -19.80 -3.00 22.46
CA PRO A 240 -20.85 -3.65 21.67
C PRO A 240 -22.22 -2.98 21.79
N ARG A 241 -22.57 -2.47 22.99
CA ARG A 241 -23.88 -1.84 23.22
C ARG A 241 -24.04 -0.54 22.43
N ARG A 242 -22.97 0.26 22.33
CA ARG A 242 -22.96 1.50 21.54
C ARG A 242 -22.82 1.25 20.04
N LEU A 243 -22.12 0.18 19.66
CA LEU A 243 -21.92 -0.21 18.26
C LEU A 243 -23.16 -0.87 17.64
N ALA A 244 -23.99 -1.57 18.44
CA ALA A 244 -25.21 -2.24 17.98
C ALA A 244 -26.28 -1.30 17.38
N GLY A 245 -26.20 0.01 17.66
CA GLY A 245 -27.09 1.01 17.07
C GLY A 245 -26.63 1.61 15.74
N ALA A 246 -25.49 1.19 15.19
CA ALA A 246 -24.95 1.72 13.94
C ALA A 246 -25.54 1.01 12.71
N ASP A 247 -25.85 1.76 11.65
CA ASP A 247 -26.27 1.22 10.35
C ASP A 247 -25.05 0.77 9.53
N LEU A 248 -23.93 1.48 9.71
CA LEU A 248 -22.65 1.26 9.04
C LEU A 248 -21.51 1.35 10.06
N VAL A 249 -20.59 0.39 10.04
CA VAL A 249 -19.41 0.33 10.90
C VAL A 249 -18.16 0.20 10.02
N PHE A 250 -17.26 1.18 10.11
CA PHE A 250 -15.91 1.08 9.57
C PHE A 250 -14.97 0.53 10.64
N MET A 251 -14.41 -0.66 10.41
CA MET A 251 -13.39 -1.27 11.25
C MET A 251 -12.01 -0.97 10.64
N VAL A 252 -11.37 0.09 11.13
CA VAL A 252 -10.03 0.56 10.70
C VAL A 252 -9.04 0.42 11.85
N SER A 253 -8.98 -0.81 12.39
CA SER A 253 -8.26 -1.17 13.62
C SER A 253 -7.43 -2.45 13.40
N SER A 254 -6.81 -2.96 14.46
CA SER A 254 -6.04 -4.21 14.41
C SER A 254 -6.92 -5.47 14.28
N ASP A 255 -6.33 -6.54 13.78
CA ASP A 255 -6.99 -7.81 13.48
C ASP A 255 -7.71 -8.41 14.72
N GLU A 256 -7.18 -8.22 15.95
CA GLU A 256 -7.81 -8.71 17.18
C GLU A 256 -9.07 -7.91 17.56
N VAL A 257 -9.11 -6.62 17.22
CA VAL A 257 -10.30 -5.78 17.42
C VAL A 257 -11.37 -6.15 16.40
N SER A 258 -10.98 -6.39 15.15
CA SER A 258 -11.90 -6.84 14.11
C SER A 258 -12.45 -8.25 14.36
N GLU A 259 -11.60 -9.19 14.81
CA GLU A 259 -12.02 -10.52 15.26
C GLU A 259 -13.12 -10.45 16.32
N ARG A 260 -12.90 -9.61 17.34
CA ARG A 260 -13.82 -9.48 18.48
C ARG A 260 -15.19 -8.91 18.10
N PHE A 261 -15.26 -7.93 17.19
CA PHE A 261 -16.50 -7.16 16.99
C PHE A 261 -17.13 -7.33 15.60
N ALA A 262 -16.36 -7.54 14.53
CA ALA A 262 -16.88 -7.36 13.17
C ALA A 262 -17.99 -8.37 12.81
N ARG A 263 -17.80 -9.66 13.14
CA ARG A 263 -18.82 -10.70 12.94
C ARG A 263 -20.05 -10.50 13.83
N GLU A 264 -19.86 -10.08 15.08
CA GLU A 264 -20.96 -9.81 16.02
C GLU A 264 -21.86 -8.66 15.52
N LEU A 265 -21.26 -7.57 15.05
CA LEU A 265 -21.99 -6.40 14.53
C LEU A 265 -22.70 -6.70 13.21
N ALA A 266 -22.06 -7.48 12.33
CA ALA A 266 -22.69 -7.95 11.09
C ALA A 266 -23.89 -8.87 11.37
N ALA A 267 -23.79 -9.77 12.36
CA ALA A 267 -24.90 -10.63 12.79
C ALA A 267 -26.07 -9.86 13.41
N ARG A 268 -25.80 -8.72 14.07
CA ARG A 268 -26.80 -7.75 14.55
C ARG A 268 -27.43 -6.91 13.42
N GLY A 269 -27.05 -7.13 12.17
CA GLY A 269 -27.66 -6.53 10.98
C GLY A 269 -26.99 -5.25 10.46
N ALA A 270 -25.95 -4.74 11.14
CA ALA A 270 -25.18 -3.59 10.67
C ALA A 270 -24.36 -3.96 9.42
N TRP A 271 -24.14 -2.99 8.51
CA TRP A 271 -23.12 -3.13 7.48
C TRP A 271 -21.75 -2.88 8.10
N VAL A 272 -20.83 -3.84 7.98
CA VAL A 272 -19.47 -3.77 8.52
C VAL A 272 -18.47 -3.85 7.38
N ILE A 273 -17.62 -2.83 7.27
CA ILE A 273 -16.53 -2.76 6.31
C ILE A 273 -15.23 -2.79 7.11
N ASP A 274 -14.46 -3.86 6.94
CA ASP A 274 -13.25 -4.15 7.72
C ASP A 274 -11.98 -4.05 6.88
N ASP A 275 -11.13 -3.08 7.21
CA ASP A 275 -9.83 -2.86 6.57
C ASP A 275 -8.73 -3.76 7.19
N SER A 276 -9.01 -4.50 8.28
CA SER A 276 -8.05 -5.43 8.90
C SER A 276 -7.69 -6.61 7.98
N SER A 277 -6.65 -7.37 8.31
CA SER A 277 -6.37 -8.63 7.58
C SER A 277 -7.29 -9.79 7.97
N ARG A 278 -8.01 -9.69 9.10
CA ARG A 278 -8.59 -10.83 9.81
C ARG A 278 -9.53 -11.70 8.98
N PHE A 279 -10.33 -11.08 8.11
CA PHE A 279 -11.35 -11.75 7.30
C PHE A 279 -11.07 -11.73 5.79
N ARG A 280 -9.94 -11.17 5.34
CA ARG A 280 -9.68 -10.98 3.89
C ARG A 280 -9.66 -12.28 3.11
N LEU A 281 -9.11 -13.36 3.68
CA LEU A 281 -9.04 -14.68 3.06
C LEU A 281 -10.17 -15.64 3.49
N ASP A 282 -11.08 -15.20 4.38
CA ASP A 282 -12.23 -15.98 4.81
C ASP A 282 -13.16 -16.26 3.62
N PRO A 283 -13.53 -17.52 3.32
CA PRO A 283 -14.39 -17.82 2.17
C PRO A 283 -15.81 -17.26 2.33
N SER A 284 -16.27 -16.98 3.55
CA SER A 284 -17.61 -16.43 3.82
C SER A 284 -17.70 -14.90 3.73
N VAL A 285 -16.56 -14.20 3.62
CA VAL A 285 -16.49 -12.72 3.58
C VAL A 285 -15.95 -12.25 2.24
N PRO A 286 -16.67 -11.43 1.45
CA PRO A 286 -16.15 -10.90 0.20
C PRO A 286 -15.01 -9.89 0.47
N LEU A 287 -13.95 -9.98 -0.33
CA LEU A 287 -12.80 -9.06 -0.31
C LEU A 287 -12.92 -8.13 -1.52
N VAL A 288 -13.17 -6.84 -1.29
CA VAL A 288 -13.82 -5.98 -2.31
C VAL A 288 -13.02 -4.75 -2.68
N ILE A 289 -12.88 -4.54 -3.99
CA ILE A 289 -12.57 -3.27 -4.62
C ILE A 289 -13.71 -2.98 -5.60
N PRO A 290 -14.53 -1.93 -5.41
CA PRO A 290 -15.75 -1.72 -6.21
C PRO A 290 -15.52 -1.68 -7.72
N GLU A 291 -14.43 -1.08 -8.19
CA GLU A 291 -14.06 -0.99 -9.61
C GLU A 291 -13.65 -2.34 -10.24
N VAL A 292 -13.39 -3.36 -9.42
CA VAL A 292 -12.84 -4.66 -9.83
C VAL A 292 -13.86 -5.77 -9.65
N ASN A 293 -14.45 -5.91 -8.46
CA ASN A 293 -15.26 -7.07 -8.09
C ASN A 293 -16.50 -6.75 -7.23
N ALA A 294 -17.12 -5.58 -7.43
CA ALA A 294 -18.38 -5.19 -6.77
C ALA A 294 -19.50 -6.26 -6.79
N ALA A 295 -19.51 -7.15 -7.79
CA ALA A 295 -20.46 -8.27 -7.89
C ALA A 295 -20.32 -9.33 -6.78
N ALA A 296 -19.21 -9.34 -6.02
CA ALA A 296 -19.02 -10.24 -4.88
C ALA A 296 -19.87 -9.87 -3.65
N VAL A 297 -20.49 -8.69 -3.63
CA VAL A 297 -21.37 -8.24 -2.53
C VAL A 297 -22.83 -8.43 -2.93
N THR A 298 -23.60 -9.10 -2.07
CA THR A 298 -25.04 -9.32 -2.23
C THR A 298 -25.84 -8.54 -1.19
N ARG A 299 -27.17 -8.51 -1.33
CA ARG A 299 -28.07 -7.87 -0.35
C ARG A 299 -28.03 -8.55 1.02
N GLN A 300 -27.60 -9.81 1.08
CA GLN A 300 -27.47 -10.63 2.28
C GLN A 300 -26.11 -10.45 2.97
N THR A 301 -25.08 -9.98 2.25
CA THR A 301 -23.77 -9.66 2.85
C THR A 301 -23.94 -8.64 3.98
N ARG A 302 -23.23 -8.82 5.10
CA ARG A 302 -23.15 -7.83 6.19
C ARG A 302 -21.74 -7.48 6.62
N LEU A 303 -20.79 -8.41 6.49
CA LEU A 303 -19.36 -8.16 6.65
C LEU A 303 -18.68 -8.14 5.28
N ILE A 304 -17.89 -7.11 5.01
CA ILE A 304 -17.10 -6.93 3.78
C ILE A 304 -15.66 -6.60 4.18
N ALA A 305 -14.68 -7.26 3.58
CA ALA A 305 -13.28 -6.97 3.81
C ALA A 305 -12.71 -6.00 2.76
N GLY A 306 -11.92 -5.03 3.22
CA GLY A 306 -11.07 -4.17 2.40
C GLY A 306 -9.74 -4.85 2.07
N PRO A 307 -9.11 -4.51 0.93
CA PRO A 307 -7.84 -5.07 0.48
C PRO A 307 -6.62 -4.51 1.23
N ASN A 308 -5.48 -5.17 1.07
CA ASN A 308 -4.19 -4.61 1.45
C ASN A 308 -3.82 -3.36 0.62
N CYS A 309 -3.37 -2.31 1.30
CA CYS A 309 -2.92 -1.07 0.67
C CYS A 309 -1.80 -1.23 -0.38
N THR A 310 -0.93 -2.23 -0.25
CA THR A 310 0.17 -2.52 -1.17
C THR A 310 -0.33 -3.09 -2.49
N LEU A 311 -1.24 -4.07 -2.47
CA LEU A 311 -1.73 -4.67 -3.71
C LEU A 311 -2.80 -3.82 -4.40
N THR A 312 -3.51 -2.95 -3.68
CA THR A 312 -4.68 -2.25 -4.23
C THR A 312 -4.34 -1.46 -5.50
N GLY A 313 -3.15 -0.85 -5.55
CA GLY A 313 -2.62 -0.22 -6.75
C GLY A 313 -2.61 -1.14 -7.96
N ILE A 314 -1.97 -2.32 -7.86
CA ILE A 314 -1.97 -3.28 -8.98
C ILE A 314 -3.32 -3.99 -9.16
N ALA A 315 -4.12 -4.18 -8.12
CA ALA A 315 -5.44 -4.80 -8.25
C ALA A 315 -6.38 -3.96 -9.12
N VAL A 316 -6.39 -2.63 -8.95
CA VAL A 316 -7.13 -1.70 -9.83
C VAL A 316 -6.41 -1.52 -11.17
N GLY A 317 -5.12 -1.20 -11.15
CA GLY A 317 -4.35 -0.86 -12.35
C GLY A 317 -4.07 -2.03 -13.30
N GLY A 318 -4.06 -3.26 -12.80
CA GLY A 318 -3.83 -4.48 -13.58
C GLY A 318 -5.10 -5.17 -14.07
N TYR A 319 -6.24 -4.94 -13.42
CA TYR A 319 -7.49 -5.64 -13.77
C TYR A 319 -8.00 -5.40 -15.21
N PRO A 320 -7.90 -4.20 -15.80
CA PRO A 320 -8.23 -4.01 -17.22
C PRO A 320 -7.40 -4.88 -18.17
N LEU A 321 -6.13 -5.13 -17.83
CA LEU A 321 -5.24 -6.01 -18.58
C LEU A 321 -5.59 -7.48 -18.34
N HIS A 322 -5.93 -7.85 -17.11
CA HIS A 322 -6.46 -9.17 -16.77
C HIS A 322 -7.73 -9.49 -17.56
N ARG A 323 -8.69 -8.58 -17.63
CA ARG A 323 -9.91 -8.77 -18.42
C ARG A 323 -9.66 -8.92 -19.93
N ARG A 324 -8.60 -8.31 -20.47
CA ARG A 324 -8.28 -8.38 -21.92
C ARG A 324 -7.48 -9.62 -22.33
N GLY A 325 -6.43 -9.93 -21.56
CA GLY A 325 -5.41 -10.93 -21.93
C GLY A 325 -5.22 -12.05 -20.92
N ARG A 326 -5.95 -12.03 -19.79
CA ARG A 326 -5.86 -12.95 -18.65
C ARG A 326 -4.44 -13.08 -18.10
N VAL A 327 -4.17 -12.34 -17.02
CA VAL A 327 -2.86 -12.43 -16.34
C VAL A 327 -2.68 -13.85 -15.79
N ARG A 328 -1.52 -14.45 -16.08
CA ARG A 328 -1.10 -15.74 -15.55
C ARG A 328 -0.06 -15.61 -14.46
N ALA A 329 0.91 -14.70 -14.63
CA ALA A 329 1.93 -14.43 -13.63
C ALA A 329 2.10 -12.92 -13.37
N LEU A 330 2.39 -12.59 -12.11
CA LEU A 330 2.84 -11.29 -11.65
C LEU A 330 4.18 -11.45 -10.92
N ARG A 331 5.14 -10.58 -11.23
CA ARG A 331 6.33 -10.34 -10.41
C ARG A 331 6.28 -8.89 -9.94
N ILE A 332 6.49 -8.65 -8.65
CA ILE A 332 6.30 -7.31 -8.04
C ILE A 332 7.46 -6.99 -7.11
N ALA A 333 8.13 -5.86 -7.33
CA ALA A 333 8.94 -5.21 -6.30
C ALA A 333 8.17 -4.01 -5.77
N SER A 334 7.81 -4.03 -4.48
CA SER A 334 7.06 -2.93 -3.84
C SER A 334 7.98 -2.00 -3.07
N TYR A 335 7.72 -0.70 -3.19
CA TYR A 335 8.43 0.41 -2.56
C TYR A 335 7.41 1.12 -1.66
N GLN A 336 7.27 0.61 -0.44
CA GLN A 336 6.19 0.99 0.45
C GLN A 336 6.56 2.17 1.35
N ALA A 337 5.67 3.14 1.40
CA ALA A 337 5.75 4.26 2.32
C ALA A 337 5.64 3.84 3.80
N VAL A 338 6.24 4.64 4.67
CA VAL A 338 6.27 4.48 6.13
C VAL A 338 4.87 4.58 6.76
N SER A 339 3.97 5.38 6.19
CA SER A 339 2.58 5.49 6.67
C SER A 339 1.81 4.16 6.68
N GLY A 340 2.23 3.15 5.89
CA GLY A 340 1.66 1.80 5.96
C GLY A 340 1.91 1.09 7.30
N ALA A 341 2.98 1.46 8.02
CA ALA A 341 3.27 1.01 9.38
C ALA A 341 2.66 1.93 10.47
N GLY A 342 1.80 2.88 10.09
CA GLY A 342 1.04 3.72 11.01
C GLY A 342 1.79 4.93 11.56
N ARG A 343 1.19 5.56 12.59
CA ARG A 343 1.60 6.87 13.10
C ARG A 343 2.97 6.87 13.78
N GLU A 344 3.26 5.86 14.58
CA GLU A 344 4.51 5.80 15.34
C GLU A 344 5.72 5.57 14.42
N ALA A 345 5.55 4.80 13.34
CA ALA A 345 6.56 4.67 12.29
C ALA A 345 6.86 6.00 11.57
N LEU A 346 5.84 6.83 11.33
CA LEU A 346 6.03 8.18 10.77
C LEU A 346 6.78 9.12 11.73
N LEU A 347 6.53 9.02 13.04
CA LEU A 347 7.27 9.78 14.05
C LEU A 347 8.72 9.32 14.15
N GLU A 348 8.95 8.00 14.11
CA GLU A 348 10.28 7.39 14.11
C GLU A 348 11.08 7.81 12.86
N PHE A 349 10.49 7.73 11.67
CA PHE A 349 11.11 8.19 10.42
C PHE A 349 11.43 9.70 10.45
N ARG A 350 10.53 10.54 10.98
CA ARG A 350 10.80 11.98 11.14
C ARG A 350 11.98 12.23 12.07
N ALA A 351 12.06 11.54 13.21
CA ALA A 351 13.16 11.68 14.16
C ALA A 351 14.51 11.25 13.54
N GLN A 352 14.54 10.06 12.92
CA GLN A 352 15.73 9.54 12.24
C GLN A 352 16.18 10.46 11.09
N SER A 353 15.24 11.04 10.32
CA SER A 353 15.57 11.96 9.22
C SER A 353 16.18 13.27 9.70
N LEU A 354 15.73 13.80 10.84
CA LEU A 354 16.32 14.99 11.47
C LEU A 354 17.71 14.69 12.03
N GLN A 355 17.93 13.49 12.58
CA GLN A 355 19.25 13.02 13.04
C GLN A 355 20.24 12.78 11.90
N ALA A 356 19.77 12.31 10.74
CA ALA A 356 20.61 12.09 9.56
C ALA A 356 21.03 13.40 8.84
N ALA A 357 20.27 14.48 9.01
CA ALA A 357 20.45 15.71 8.25
C ALA A 357 21.85 16.36 8.34
N PRO A 358 22.58 16.37 9.48
CA PRO A 358 23.95 16.89 9.54
C PRO A 358 24.95 16.08 8.70
N ALA A 359 24.91 14.75 8.75
CA ALA A 359 25.82 13.90 7.97
C ALA A 359 25.56 13.99 6.47
N LEU A 360 24.28 14.09 6.06
CA LEU A 360 23.91 14.37 4.68
C LEU A 360 24.47 15.72 4.17
N ARG A 361 24.53 16.74 5.04
CA ARG A 361 25.16 18.04 4.70
C ARG A 361 26.69 17.96 4.65
N ALA A 362 27.30 17.09 5.44
CA ALA A 362 28.75 16.87 5.50
C ALA A 362 29.27 15.94 4.38
N GLY A 363 28.71 16.04 3.17
CA GLY A 363 29.17 15.26 2.00
C GLY A 363 28.56 13.87 1.86
N GLY A 364 27.46 13.56 2.55
CA GLY A 364 26.73 12.30 2.33
C GLY A 364 27.35 11.06 2.99
N MET A 365 28.27 11.25 3.94
CA MET A 365 28.69 10.17 4.84
C MET A 365 27.46 9.55 5.51
N LEU A 366 27.46 8.23 5.68
CA LEU A 366 26.46 7.55 6.50
C LEU A 366 26.53 8.15 7.91
N PRO A 367 25.43 8.74 8.43
CA PRO A 367 25.41 9.19 9.81
C PRO A 367 25.70 7.99 10.72
N GLU A 368 26.55 8.19 11.73
CA GLU A 368 26.43 7.47 12.99
C GLU A 368 25.09 7.88 13.62
N LEU A 369 24.01 7.30 13.10
CA LEU A 369 22.78 7.21 13.86
C LEU A 369 23.17 6.47 15.14
N PRO A 370 22.77 6.96 16.32
CA PRO A 370 22.83 6.16 17.54
C PRO A 370 22.23 4.78 17.26
N ALA A 371 22.48 3.76 18.08
CA ALA A 371 21.78 2.49 17.99
C ALA A 371 20.28 2.69 18.30
N VAL A 372 19.53 3.27 17.35
CA VAL A 372 18.14 3.65 17.48
C VAL A 372 17.39 2.35 17.55
N ARG A 373 17.01 2.00 18.79
CA ARG A 373 16.01 0.98 19.09
C ARG A 373 14.77 1.33 18.30
N SER A 374 14.70 0.82 17.07
CA SER A 374 13.59 1.01 16.15
C SER A 374 12.43 0.28 16.81
N ARG A 375 11.39 1.02 17.20
CA ARG A 375 10.29 0.51 18.04
C ARG A 375 9.05 0.23 17.21
N ALA A 376 8.84 1.03 16.15
CA ALA A 376 7.73 0.87 15.22
C ALA A 376 8.16 0.18 13.91
N LEU A 377 9.46 0.13 13.61
CA LEU A 377 10.03 -0.52 12.43
C LEU A 377 11.11 -1.53 12.83
N PRO A 378 11.39 -2.58 12.03
CA PRO A 378 12.41 -3.59 12.33
C PRO A 378 13.86 -3.11 12.10
N ARG A 379 14.03 -1.98 11.41
CA ARG A 379 15.30 -1.33 11.06
C ARG A 379 15.05 0.18 10.94
N ALA A 380 16.11 0.98 11.12
CA ALA A 380 16.08 2.40 10.79
C ALA A 380 15.77 2.60 9.31
N ILE A 381 14.95 3.60 8.99
CA ILE A 381 14.44 3.86 7.63
C ILE A 381 14.97 5.15 7.02
N ALA A 382 15.40 6.13 7.80
CA ALA A 382 16.06 7.32 7.24
C ALA A 382 17.33 6.91 6.48
N CYS A 383 17.47 7.38 5.25
CA CYS A 383 18.58 7.05 4.34
C CYS A 383 18.76 5.55 4.05
N ASN A 384 17.74 4.72 4.27
CA ASN A 384 17.84 3.27 4.18
C ASN A 384 16.60 2.64 3.51
N VAL A 385 16.72 1.42 3.01
CA VAL A 385 15.61 0.56 2.56
C VAL A 385 15.78 -0.83 3.14
N PHE A 386 14.68 -1.54 3.41
CA PHE A 386 14.78 -2.93 3.89
C PHE A 386 13.66 -3.84 3.35
N PRO A 387 13.98 -5.08 2.93
CA PRO A 387 13.02 -6.03 2.35
C PRO A 387 12.28 -6.80 3.45
N GLN A 388 11.58 -6.07 4.34
CA GLN A 388 10.75 -6.68 5.37
C GLN A 388 9.50 -5.83 5.62
N VAL A 389 8.32 -6.41 5.36
CA VAL A 389 7.04 -5.84 5.77
C VAL A 389 6.20 -6.89 6.49
N GLY A 390 5.98 -6.66 7.79
CA GLY A 390 5.45 -7.67 8.70
C GLY A 390 6.55 -8.63 9.19
N SER A 391 6.12 -9.70 9.85
CA SER A 391 7.00 -10.79 10.27
C SER A 391 7.29 -11.74 9.10
N PHE A 392 8.43 -12.41 9.14
CA PHE A 392 8.72 -13.55 8.26
C PHE A 392 8.03 -14.82 8.78
N ASP A 393 7.67 -15.73 7.88
CA ASP A 393 7.26 -17.09 8.19
C ASP A 393 8.44 -18.08 8.13
N GLY A 394 8.18 -19.38 8.35
CA GLY A 394 9.20 -20.43 8.31
C GLY A 394 9.81 -20.71 6.93
N ARG A 395 9.32 -20.07 5.85
CA ARG A 395 9.89 -20.13 4.50
C ARG A 395 10.70 -18.87 4.16
N GLY A 396 10.79 -17.91 5.09
CA GLY A 396 11.42 -16.62 4.85
C GLY A 396 10.54 -15.64 4.06
N GLU A 397 9.25 -15.95 3.84
CA GLU A 397 8.33 -15.01 3.21
C GLU A 397 7.79 -14.04 4.26
N SER A 398 7.76 -12.74 3.96
CA SER A 398 7.11 -11.77 4.83
C SER A 398 5.59 -11.87 4.70
N GLY A 399 4.88 -11.65 5.81
CA GLY A 399 3.41 -11.73 5.83
C GLY A 399 2.72 -10.79 4.84
N GLU A 400 3.40 -9.75 4.36
CA GLU A 400 2.92 -8.86 3.31
C GLU A 400 3.00 -9.49 1.90
N GLU A 401 4.06 -10.22 1.58
CA GLU A 401 4.21 -10.94 0.31
C GLU A 401 3.14 -12.02 0.18
N VAL A 402 2.90 -12.74 1.28
CA VAL A 402 1.82 -13.73 1.43
C VAL A 402 0.44 -13.08 1.25
N LYS A 403 0.20 -11.90 1.85
CA LYS A 403 -1.05 -11.13 1.68
C LYS A 403 -1.25 -10.73 0.22
N VAL A 404 -0.26 -10.09 -0.41
CA VAL A 404 -0.34 -9.64 -1.81
C VAL A 404 -0.68 -10.81 -2.75
N ARG A 405 -0.03 -11.97 -2.59
CA ARG A 405 -0.29 -13.18 -3.37
C ARG A 405 -1.73 -13.67 -3.25
N HIS A 406 -2.21 -13.89 -2.03
CA HIS A 406 -3.51 -14.54 -1.81
C HIS A 406 -4.70 -13.62 -2.03
N GLU A 407 -4.58 -12.35 -1.63
CA GLU A 407 -5.64 -11.38 -1.82
C GLU A 407 -5.84 -11.04 -3.32
N LEU A 408 -4.77 -10.92 -4.13
CA LEU A 408 -4.91 -10.72 -5.58
C LEU A 408 -5.64 -11.88 -6.28
N ARG A 409 -5.33 -13.13 -5.90
CA ARG A 409 -6.04 -14.33 -6.40
C ARG A 409 -7.54 -14.25 -6.12
N LYS A 410 -7.92 -13.84 -4.89
CA LYS A 410 -9.33 -13.70 -4.49
C LYS A 410 -10.03 -12.53 -5.19
N ILE A 411 -9.39 -11.36 -5.24
CA ILE A 411 -9.97 -10.13 -5.82
C ILE A 411 -10.21 -10.27 -7.33
N TRP A 412 -9.27 -10.87 -8.07
CA TRP A 412 -9.42 -11.09 -9.52
C TRP A 412 -10.20 -12.36 -9.89
N GLY A 413 -10.62 -13.19 -8.91
CA GLY A 413 -11.26 -14.49 -9.19
C GLY A 413 -10.32 -15.47 -9.91
N ALA A 414 -9.01 -15.39 -9.65
CA ALA A 414 -7.95 -16.06 -10.39
C ALA A 414 -7.11 -16.97 -9.46
N PRO A 415 -7.63 -18.14 -9.03
CA PRO A 415 -6.94 -19.00 -8.06
C PRO A 415 -5.59 -19.56 -8.57
N ARG A 416 -5.47 -19.74 -9.89
CA ARG A 416 -4.22 -20.17 -10.56
C ARG A 416 -3.29 -19.02 -10.96
N LEU A 417 -3.48 -17.81 -10.44
CA LEU A 417 -2.56 -16.69 -10.68
C LEU A 417 -1.26 -16.92 -9.92
N GLU A 418 -0.14 -16.90 -10.62
CA GLU A 418 1.20 -16.97 -10.03
C GLU A 418 1.62 -15.56 -9.60
N VAL A 419 2.09 -15.41 -8.37
CA VAL A 419 2.46 -14.10 -7.80
C VAL A 419 3.72 -14.22 -6.96
N ALA A 420 4.82 -13.67 -7.48
CA ALA A 420 6.08 -13.46 -6.78
C ALA A 420 6.20 -12.00 -6.38
N VAL A 421 6.54 -11.72 -5.13
CA VAL A 421 6.57 -10.36 -4.56
C VAL A 421 7.82 -10.21 -3.70
N THR A 422 8.44 -9.04 -3.74
CA THR A 422 9.38 -8.59 -2.71
C THR A 422 8.84 -7.31 -2.05
N ALA A 423 8.70 -7.33 -0.72
CA ALA A 423 8.13 -6.24 0.07
C ALA A 423 9.19 -5.36 0.73
N VAL A 424 9.48 -4.20 0.11
CA VAL A 424 10.52 -3.27 0.59
C VAL A 424 9.88 -2.04 1.22
N ARG A 425 10.27 -1.70 2.45
CA ARG A 425 9.96 -0.41 3.07
C ARG A 425 11.00 0.62 2.64
N VAL A 426 10.53 1.81 2.25
CA VAL A 426 11.37 2.91 1.72
C VAL A 426 11.11 4.23 2.46
N PRO A 427 12.03 5.23 2.43
CA PRO A 427 11.92 6.49 3.16
C PRO A 427 10.95 7.47 2.48
N VAL A 428 9.72 7.02 2.25
CA VAL A 428 8.62 7.77 1.66
C VAL A 428 7.53 7.92 2.72
N VAL A 429 7.05 9.15 2.93
CA VAL A 429 6.00 9.42 3.93
C VAL A 429 4.68 8.72 3.55
N ARG A 430 4.24 8.89 2.30
CA ARG A 430 2.91 8.48 1.81
C ARG A 430 2.96 8.22 0.30
N GLY A 431 2.17 7.27 -0.16
CA GLY A 431 2.18 6.75 -1.54
C GLY A 431 3.04 5.51 -1.66
N HIS A 432 2.44 4.36 -1.97
CA HIS A 432 3.17 3.13 -2.30
C HIS A 432 3.43 3.10 -3.80
N SER A 433 4.61 2.61 -4.19
CA SER A 433 4.96 2.36 -5.59
C SER A 433 5.24 0.88 -5.83
N LEU A 434 4.94 0.39 -7.03
CA LEU A 434 5.19 -0.98 -7.45
C LEU A 434 5.89 -0.96 -8.81
N ALA A 435 7.05 -1.60 -8.91
CA ALA A 435 7.55 -2.11 -10.18
C ALA A 435 6.87 -3.46 -10.42
N VAL A 436 6.13 -3.59 -11.53
CA VAL A 436 5.32 -4.76 -11.83
C VAL A 436 5.71 -5.32 -13.19
N TRP A 437 5.94 -6.63 -13.23
CA TRP A 437 6.00 -7.41 -14.46
C TRP A 437 4.76 -8.31 -14.52
N LEU A 438 4.02 -8.22 -15.61
CA LEU A 438 2.68 -8.78 -15.76
C LEU A 438 2.63 -9.61 -17.05
N THR A 439 2.53 -10.93 -16.90
CA THR A 439 2.48 -11.90 -18.01
C THR A 439 1.05 -12.32 -18.27
N THR A 440 0.63 -12.23 -19.53
CA THR A 440 -0.72 -12.56 -20.01
C THR A 440 -0.73 -13.86 -20.82
N GLU A 441 -1.89 -14.54 -20.93
CA GLU A 441 -2.04 -15.69 -21.84
C GLU A 441 -1.72 -15.32 -23.28
N ARG A 442 -2.27 -14.17 -23.71
CA ARG A 442 -2.18 -13.64 -25.06
C ARG A 442 -1.46 -12.28 -25.01
N PRO A 443 -0.51 -12.01 -25.93
CA PRO A 443 0.18 -10.73 -26.02
C PRO A 443 -0.75 -9.52 -25.96
N ILE A 444 -0.37 -8.52 -25.16
CA ILE A 444 -0.97 -7.18 -25.19
C ILE A 444 0.13 -6.18 -25.58
N ALA A 445 -0.02 -5.53 -26.73
CA ALA A 445 0.88 -4.45 -27.14
C ALA A 445 0.83 -3.28 -26.12
N PRO A 446 1.94 -2.60 -25.79
CA PRO A 446 1.94 -1.50 -24.83
C PRO A 446 0.91 -0.40 -25.15
N GLU A 447 0.67 -0.13 -26.42
CA GLU A 447 -0.28 0.87 -26.94
C GLU A 447 -1.73 0.45 -26.64
N ALA A 448 -2.03 -0.84 -26.80
CA ALA A 448 -3.31 -1.43 -26.42
C ALA A 448 -3.51 -1.41 -24.90
N ALA A 449 -2.45 -1.67 -24.12
CA ALA A 449 -2.49 -1.56 -22.65
C ALA A 449 -2.76 -0.10 -22.22
N ARG A 450 -2.09 0.89 -22.81
CA ARG A 450 -2.37 2.33 -22.60
C ARG A 450 -3.82 2.67 -22.94
N ALA A 451 -4.33 2.19 -24.08
CA ALA A 451 -5.71 2.44 -24.51
C ALA A 451 -6.77 1.90 -23.54
N LEU A 452 -6.54 0.71 -22.96
CA LEU A 452 -7.39 0.15 -21.91
C LEU A 452 -7.34 0.99 -20.62
N LEU A 453 -6.14 1.33 -20.16
CA LEU A 453 -5.94 2.02 -18.89
C LEU A 453 -6.41 3.48 -18.92
N ARG A 454 -6.34 4.14 -20.09
CA ARG A 454 -6.91 5.49 -20.29
C ARG A 454 -8.44 5.54 -20.11
N ARG A 455 -9.12 4.38 -20.27
CA ARG A 455 -10.57 4.24 -20.12
C ARG A 455 -10.98 3.56 -18.80
N ALA A 456 -10.01 3.13 -17.98
CA ALA A 456 -10.29 2.36 -16.77
C ALA A 456 -10.75 3.28 -15.62
N PRO A 457 -11.89 2.99 -14.96
CA PRO A 457 -12.33 3.77 -13.82
C PRO A 457 -11.31 3.66 -12.67
N GLY A 458 -11.10 4.76 -11.95
CA GLY A 458 -10.13 4.82 -10.85
C GLY A 458 -8.65 4.82 -11.28
N VAL A 459 -8.33 4.78 -12.58
CA VAL A 459 -6.94 4.80 -13.09
C VAL A 459 -6.59 6.15 -13.71
N ARG A 460 -5.38 6.65 -13.46
CA ARG A 460 -4.77 7.80 -14.14
C ARG A 460 -3.48 7.38 -14.84
N LEU A 461 -3.52 7.37 -16.17
CA LEU A 461 -2.38 7.00 -17.02
C LEU A 461 -1.36 8.15 -17.15
N TRP A 462 -0.07 7.80 -17.14
CA TRP A 462 1.07 8.67 -17.43
C TRP A 462 1.79 8.16 -18.68
N GLU A 463 2.12 9.09 -19.59
CA GLU A 463 2.56 8.79 -20.96
C GLU A 463 3.73 9.68 -21.40
N GLY A 464 4.48 9.18 -22.40
CA GLY A 464 5.80 9.70 -22.76
C GLY A 464 6.82 9.43 -21.65
N ASP A 465 7.72 10.37 -21.47
CA ASP A 465 8.78 10.32 -20.44
C ASP A 465 8.28 10.65 -19.03
N ARG A 466 6.98 10.95 -18.88
CA ARG A 466 6.35 11.25 -17.60
C ARG A 466 5.99 9.97 -16.86
N TYR A 467 6.22 9.96 -15.55
CA TYR A 467 5.89 8.85 -14.66
C TYR A 467 5.45 9.37 -13.29
N PRO A 468 4.51 8.69 -12.59
CA PRO A 468 4.10 9.11 -11.26
C PRO A 468 5.21 8.83 -10.24
N THR A 469 5.39 9.73 -9.27
CA THR A 469 6.13 9.47 -8.03
C THR A 469 5.17 9.51 -6.83
N PRO A 470 5.53 8.97 -5.66
CA PRO A 470 4.72 9.12 -4.44
C PRO A 470 4.37 10.56 -4.09
N ARG A 471 5.24 11.53 -4.42
CA ARG A 471 5.00 12.96 -4.18
C ARG A 471 3.86 13.52 -5.03
N ASP A 472 3.74 13.08 -6.29
CA ASP A 472 2.70 13.54 -7.22
C ASP A 472 1.32 12.93 -6.91
N VAL A 473 1.31 11.80 -6.20
CA VAL A 473 0.12 10.96 -5.97
C VAL A 473 -0.45 11.10 -4.57
N ALA A 474 0.35 11.51 -3.58
CA ALA A 474 -0.12 11.71 -2.20
C ALA A 474 -1.30 12.70 -2.13
N GLY A 475 -2.39 12.29 -1.49
CA GLY A 475 -3.64 13.06 -1.38
C GLY A 475 -4.64 12.83 -2.51
N THR A 476 -4.27 12.11 -3.58
CA THR A 476 -5.12 11.87 -4.76
C THR A 476 -5.88 10.54 -4.70
N ASP A 477 -7.10 10.55 -5.25
CA ASP A 477 -8.05 9.43 -5.26
C ASP A 477 -7.76 8.29 -6.28
N PRO A 478 -7.11 8.52 -7.45
CA PRO A 478 -6.84 7.45 -8.42
C PRO A 478 -5.63 6.58 -8.09
N VAL A 479 -5.55 5.42 -8.76
CA VAL A 479 -4.30 4.69 -8.98
C VAL A 479 -3.60 5.25 -10.21
N HIS A 480 -2.32 5.60 -10.08
CA HIS A 480 -1.53 6.16 -11.17
C HIS A 480 -0.66 5.08 -11.81
N VAL A 481 -0.68 4.96 -13.14
CA VAL A 481 0.08 3.94 -13.89
C VAL A 481 0.93 4.62 -14.97
N GLY A 482 2.19 4.23 -15.10
CA GLY A 482 3.13 4.74 -16.11
C GLY A 482 4.20 3.71 -16.48
N ARG A 483 5.21 4.15 -17.25
CA ARG A 483 6.36 3.34 -17.72
C ARG A 483 6.00 2.01 -18.41
N ILE A 484 4.80 1.94 -18.99
CA ILE A 484 4.26 0.75 -19.66
C ILE A 484 5.07 0.42 -20.90
N ARG A 485 5.62 -0.79 -20.97
CA ARG A 485 6.45 -1.29 -22.07
C ARG A 485 6.50 -2.82 -22.06
N ARG A 486 7.05 -3.43 -23.11
CA ARG A 486 7.50 -4.84 -23.04
C ARG A 486 8.58 -4.97 -21.97
N SER A 487 8.60 -6.06 -21.20
CA SER A 487 9.62 -6.25 -20.16
C SER A 487 11.02 -6.54 -20.69
N GLY A 488 11.12 -7.05 -21.93
CA GLY A 488 12.32 -7.67 -22.49
C GLY A 488 12.32 -9.21 -22.37
N ILE A 489 11.33 -9.80 -21.68
CA ILE A 489 11.18 -11.25 -21.53
C ILE A 489 9.90 -11.70 -22.26
N GLY A 490 10.08 -12.18 -23.49
CA GLY A 490 9.00 -12.64 -24.36
C GLY A 490 8.03 -11.55 -24.82
N ASP A 491 7.02 -11.97 -25.59
CA ASP A 491 5.99 -11.11 -26.18
C ASP A 491 4.69 -11.02 -25.34
N ARG A 492 4.65 -11.69 -24.18
CA ARG A 492 3.47 -11.78 -23.30
C ARG A 492 3.57 -11.00 -21.99
N GLU A 493 4.75 -10.49 -21.67
CA GLU A 493 5.00 -9.74 -20.44
C GLU A 493 5.09 -8.22 -20.68
N LEU A 494 4.40 -7.47 -19.84
CA LEU A 494 4.47 -6.02 -19.75
C LEU A 494 5.15 -5.62 -18.44
N ALA A 495 6.06 -4.65 -18.51
CA ALA A 495 6.58 -3.94 -17.34
C ALA A 495 5.78 -2.65 -17.13
N LEU A 496 5.35 -2.40 -15.89
CA LEU A 496 4.58 -1.22 -15.47
C LEU A 496 5.17 -0.61 -14.20
N TRP A 497 4.94 0.69 -14.02
CA TRP A 497 5.16 1.39 -12.76
C TRP A 497 3.81 1.90 -12.24
N VAL A 498 3.43 1.48 -11.03
CA VAL A 498 2.14 1.79 -10.43
C VAL A 498 2.37 2.54 -9.12
N VAL A 499 1.65 3.64 -8.88
CA VAL A 499 1.72 4.42 -7.64
C VAL A 499 0.32 4.76 -7.16
N SER A 500 0.07 4.60 -5.86
CA SER A 500 -1.23 4.91 -5.25
C SER A 500 -1.08 5.38 -3.81
N ASP A 501 -1.96 6.29 -3.37
CA ASP A 501 -2.02 6.71 -1.98
C ASP A 501 -2.55 5.58 -1.08
N ASN A 502 -1.65 5.03 -0.27
CA ASN A 502 -1.90 3.88 0.59
C ASN A 502 -2.86 4.16 1.75
N LEU A 503 -3.12 5.43 2.09
CA LEU A 503 -4.11 5.82 3.09
C LEU A 503 -5.47 6.17 2.47
N LEU A 504 -5.52 6.42 1.16
CA LEU A 504 -6.77 6.65 0.42
C LEU A 504 -7.22 5.35 -0.23
N ILE A 505 -6.93 5.14 -1.51
CA ILE A 505 -7.44 3.97 -2.24
C ILE A 505 -6.89 2.66 -1.67
N GLY A 506 -5.73 2.68 -1.02
CA GLY A 506 -5.22 1.51 -0.29
C GLY A 506 -5.93 1.19 1.03
N ALA A 507 -6.82 2.07 1.53
CA ALA A 507 -7.57 1.87 2.77
C ALA A 507 -8.88 2.70 2.73
N ALA A 508 -8.91 3.84 3.45
CA ALA A 508 -10.11 4.60 3.77
C ALA A 508 -11.02 4.97 2.57
N LEU A 509 -10.45 5.28 1.41
CA LEU A 509 -11.24 5.62 0.22
C LEU A 509 -11.91 4.38 -0.39
N ASN A 510 -11.25 3.21 -0.35
CA ASN A 510 -11.88 1.96 -0.79
C ASN A 510 -13.03 1.59 0.15
N SER A 511 -12.84 1.70 1.46
CA SER A 511 -13.91 1.48 2.45
C SER A 511 -15.10 2.41 2.20
N ILE A 512 -14.84 3.71 1.96
CA ILE A 512 -15.89 4.69 1.62
C ILE A 512 -16.57 4.33 0.28
N ARG A 513 -15.83 3.93 -0.76
CA ARG A 513 -16.43 3.53 -2.05
C ARG A 513 -17.29 2.26 -1.93
N ILE A 514 -16.93 1.31 -1.08
CA ILE A 514 -17.81 0.18 -0.73
C ILE A 514 -19.11 0.70 -0.10
N ALA A 515 -19.03 1.63 0.86
CA ALA A 515 -20.21 2.22 1.49
C ALA A 515 -21.07 3.03 0.50
N GLU A 516 -20.46 3.80 -0.40
CA GLU A 516 -21.15 4.54 -1.47
C GLU A 516 -21.89 3.58 -2.42
N MET A 517 -21.23 2.49 -2.86
CA MET A 517 -21.86 1.44 -3.66
C MET A 517 -23.08 0.79 -2.95
N LEU A 518 -23.03 0.61 -1.63
CA LEU A 518 -24.17 0.08 -0.86
C LEU A 518 -25.35 1.06 -0.80
N VAL A 519 -25.08 2.37 -0.76
CA VAL A 519 -26.10 3.43 -0.84
C VAL A 519 -26.69 3.52 -2.25
N GLU A 520 -25.86 3.50 -3.29
CA GLU A 520 -26.28 3.52 -4.70
C GLU A 520 -27.17 2.32 -5.06
N LYS A 521 -26.86 1.14 -4.53
CA LYS A 521 -27.72 -0.07 -4.66
C LYS A 521 -28.98 -0.03 -3.80
N GLY A 522 -29.15 1.00 -2.95
CA GLY A 522 -30.28 1.14 -2.03
C GLY A 522 -30.34 0.04 -0.96
N TRP A 523 -29.20 -0.57 -0.63
CA TRP A 523 -29.06 -1.64 0.37
C TRP A 523 -28.68 -1.10 1.75
N LEU A 524 -27.86 -0.04 1.77
CA LEU A 524 -27.65 0.81 2.94
C LEU A 524 -28.50 2.06 2.76
N ARG A 525 -29.66 2.10 3.43
CA ARG A 525 -30.58 3.24 3.41
C ARG A 525 -30.43 4.05 4.69
N PRO A 526 -30.32 5.38 4.63
CA PRO A 526 -30.59 6.21 5.79
C PRO A 526 -32.04 5.98 6.25
N ARG A 527 -32.27 5.76 7.55
CA ARG A 527 -33.62 5.57 8.12
C ARG A 527 -34.35 6.90 8.12
N ASN A 528 -35.61 6.96 7.70
CA ASN A 528 -36.42 8.14 7.96
C ASN A 528 -36.45 8.40 9.49
N PRO A 529 -36.38 9.68 9.92
CA PRO A 529 -36.22 10.07 11.31
C PRO A 529 -37.41 9.67 12.19
#